data_AF-A0A961Z581-F1
#
_entry.id   AF-A0A961Z581-F1
#
_cell.length_a   1.000
_cell.length_b   1.000
_cell.length_c   1.000
_cell.angle_alpha   90.00
_cell.angle_beta   90.00
_cell.angle_gamma   90.00
#
_symmetry.space_group_name_H-M   'P 1'
#
loop_
_entity.id
_entity.type
_entity.pdbx_description
1 polymer ?
#
loop_
_entity_poly.entity_id
_entity_poly.type
_entity_poly.pdbx_seq_one_letter_code
_entity_poly.pdbx_strand_id
1 'polypeptide(L)'
;DLLDGNSFALEGRQDGPYKLVLGMVDDRLVFNVQDENGEPIVVHVLSFTPLKKVMKDYFIVCETYYAAIKSAPPSRIQAVDMGRRGLHDEGSRILAERLQGKINVDHDTARRLFTLICALHWKG
;
A
#
# COMPACT_ATOMS: atom_id res chain seq x y z
N ASP A 1 7.35 -3.38 12.35
CA ASP A 1 8.62 -3.69 11.68
C ASP A 1 8.29 -4.32 10.33
N LEU A 2 8.76 -3.75 9.22
CA LEU A 2 8.54 -4.26 7.86
C LEU A 2 9.35 -5.52 7.55
N LEU A 3 10.16 -6.02 8.48
CA LEU A 3 10.91 -7.28 8.31
C LEU A 3 10.20 -8.48 8.93
N ASP A 4 9.29 -8.27 9.88
CA ASP A 4 8.62 -9.35 10.61
C ASP A 4 7.15 -9.51 10.17
N GLY A 5 6.76 -10.73 9.85
CA GLY A 5 5.41 -11.10 9.39
C GLY A 5 5.01 -10.55 8.01
N ASN A 6 5.90 -10.63 7.01
CA ASN A 6 5.55 -10.31 5.62
C ASN A 6 5.77 -11.51 4.70
N SER A 7 4.95 -11.60 3.67
CA SER A 7 5.12 -12.49 2.55
C SER A 7 5.20 -11.68 1.27
N PHE A 8 6.33 -11.78 0.56
CA PHE A 8 6.55 -11.19 -0.74
C PHE A 8 7.27 -12.20 -1.63
N ALA A 9 6.61 -12.66 -2.68
CA ALA A 9 7.17 -13.62 -3.62
C ALA A 9 6.97 -13.14 -5.06
N LEU A 10 8.03 -13.20 -5.87
CA LEU A 10 7.92 -13.00 -7.31
C LEU A 10 7.30 -14.24 -7.96
N GLU A 11 6.36 -14.03 -8.88
CA GLU A 11 5.75 -15.14 -9.62
C GLU A 11 6.82 -15.92 -10.41
N GLY A 12 6.80 -17.25 -10.29
CA GLY A 12 7.77 -18.13 -10.95
C GLY A 12 9.16 -18.17 -10.31
N ARG A 13 9.32 -17.58 -9.12
CA ARG A 13 10.60 -17.52 -8.39
C ARG A 13 10.44 -17.99 -6.95
N GLN A 14 11.50 -18.63 -6.43
CA GLN A 14 11.58 -19.08 -5.03
C GLN A 14 12.83 -18.54 -4.32
N ASP A 15 13.58 -17.66 -4.98
CA ASP A 15 14.72 -16.97 -4.41
C ASP A 15 14.31 -15.71 -3.64
N GLY A 16 15.31 -15.08 -3.03
CA GLY A 16 15.20 -13.97 -2.09
C GLY A 16 16.38 -14.02 -1.11
N PRO A 17 16.60 -12.99 -0.28
CA PRO A 17 15.75 -11.82 -0.08
C PRO A 17 15.81 -10.80 -1.22
N TYR A 18 14.78 -9.95 -1.31
CA TYR A 18 14.68 -8.88 -2.30
C TYR A 18 14.80 -7.50 -1.67
N LYS A 19 15.36 -6.56 -2.43
CA LYS A 19 15.22 -5.12 -2.20
C LYS A 19 14.10 -4.58 -3.08
N LEU A 20 13.11 -3.93 -2.48
CA LEU A 20 11.98 -3.31 -3.21
C LEU A 20 12.11 -1.79 -3.17
N VAL A 21 12.16 -1.17 -4.36
CA VAL A 21 12.09 0.27 -4.54
C VAL A 21 10.74 0.62 -5.15
N LEU A 22 9.94 1.39 -4.40
CA LEU A 22 8.65 1.90 -4.84
C LEU A 22 8.80 3.30 -5.44
N GLY A 23 8.11 3.57 -6.55
CA GLY A 23 8.13 4.88 -7.20
C GLY A 23 6.82 5.21 -7.90
N MET A 24 6.66 6.47 -8.29
CA MET A 24 5.51 6.97 -9.05
C MET A 24 6.00 7.74 -10.28
N VAL A 25 5.52 7.39 -11.47
CA VAL A 25 5.85 8.04 -12.75
C VAL A 25 4.58 8.13 -13.60
N ASP A 26 4.18 9.33 -14.03
CA ASP A 26 3.02 9.56 -14.92
C ASP A 26 1.74 8.81 -14.52
N ASP A 27 1.31 8.94 -13.25
CA ASP A 27 0.16 8.19 -12.68
C ASP A 27 0.30 6.65 -12.77
N ARG A 28 1.54 6.16 -12.76
CA ARG A 28 1.86 4.73 -12.67
C ARG A 28 2.69 4.46 -11.45
N LEU A 29 2.33 3.37 -10.77
CA LEU A 29 3.05 2.85 -9.62
C LEU A 29 4.13 1.88 -10.12
N VAL A 30 5.36 2.14 -9.72
CA VAL A 30 6.55 1.37 -10.10
C VAL A 30 7.00 0.52 -8.91
N PHE A 31 7.09 -0.79 -9.12
CA PHE A 31 7.73 -1.75 -8.24
C PHE A 31 9.03 -2.20 -8.91
N ASN A 32 10.15 -1.65 -8.47
CA ASN A 32 11.47 -2.08 -8.90
C ASN A 32 12.02 -3.08 -7.89
N VAL A 33 12.16 -4.33 -8.30
CA VAL A 33 12.62 -5.44 -7.46
C VAL A 33 14.06 -5.76 -7.84
N GLN A 34 14.92 -5.77 -6.84
CA GLN A 34 16.35 -6.02 -6.92
C GLN A 34 16.74 -7.19 -6.02
N ASP A 35 17.87 -7.81 -6.31
CA ASP A 35 18.47 -8.79 -5.40
C ASP A 35 19.09 -8.11 -4.16
N GLU A 36 19.70 -8.91 -3.29
CA GLU A 36 20.36 -8.40 -2.08
C GLU A 36 21.57 -7.48 -2.37
N ASN A 37 22.20 -7.62 -3.55
CA ASN A 37 23.33 -6.80 -3.99
C ASN A 37 22.88 -5.49 -4.65
N GLY A 38 21.58 -5.36 -4.96
CA GLY A 38 21.01 -4.21 -5.67
C GLY A 38 20.94 -4.40 -7.18
N GLU A 39 21.24 -5.59 -7.68
CA GLU A 39 21.12 -5.91 -9.11
C GLU A 39 19.64 -5.99 -9.50
N PRO A 40 19.22 -5.32 -10.60
CA PRO A 40 17.83 -5.34 -11.04
C PRO A 40 17.36 -6.75 -11.41
N ILE A 41 16.23 -7.17 -10.85
CA ILE A 41 15.56 -8.43 -11.21
C ILE A 41 14.40 -8.15 -12.17
N VAL A 42 13.47 -7.30 -11.77
CA VAL A 42 12.28 -6.99 -12.55
C VAL A 42 11.68 -5.65 -12.14
N VAL A 43 11.09 -4.95 -13.12
CA VAL A 43 10.31 -3.74 -12.87
C VAL A 43 8.87 -3.98 -13.30
N HIS A 44 7.93 -3.87 -12.35
CA HIS A 44 6.51 -3.87 -12.65
C HIS A 44 5.96 -2.46 -12.61
N VAL A 45 5.27 -2.07 -13.68
CA VAL A 45 4.60 -0.77 -13.78
C VAL A 45 3.10 -1.01 -13.83
N LEU A 46 2.39 -0.48 -12.84
CA LEU A 46 0.95 -0.65 -12.68
C LEU A 46 0.24 0.69 -12.90
N SER A 47 -0.90 0.67 -13.59
CA SER A 47 -1.79 1.83 -13.61
C SER A 47 -2.26 2.15 -12.19
N PHE A 48 -2.12 3.42 -11.79
CA PHE A 48 -2.58 3.88 -10.47
C PHE A 48 -4.10 4.16 -10.43
N THR A 49 -4.75 4.27 -11.59
CA THR A 49 -6.18 4.61 -11.72
C THR A 49 -7.10 3.78 -10.81
N PRO A 50 -6.96 2.45 -10.68
CA PRO A 50 -7.80 1.65 -9.78
C PRO A 50 -7.70 2.02 -8.29
N LEU A 51 -6.59 2.63 -7.86
CA LEU A 51 -6.35 3.03 -6.47
C LEU A 51 -6.77 4.48 -6.18
N LYS A 52 -6.98 5.32 -7.22
CA LYS A 52 -7.22 6.76 -7.05
C LYS A 52 -8.40 7.08 -6.14
N LYS A 53 -9.54 6.39 -6.35
CA LYS A 53 -10.76 6.66 -5.58
C LYS A 53 -10.59 6.29 -4.10
N VAL A 54 -10.22 5.04 -3.82
CA VAL A 54 -10.05 4.55 -2.44
C VAL A 54 -8.98 5.34 -1.69
N MET A 55 -7.90 5.75 -2.36
CA MET A 55 -6.87 6.57 -1.74
C MET A 55 -7.38 7.98 -1.40
N LYS A 56 -8.12 8.62 -2.30
CA LYS A 56 -8.75 9.92 -2.03
C LYS A 56 -9.69 9.83 -0.83
N ASP A 57 -10.56 8.83 -0.81
CA ASP A 57 -11.51 8.62 0.27
C ASP A 57 -10.77 8.32 1.60
N TYR A 58 -9.69 7.54 1.55
CA TYR A 58 -8.81 7.27 2.69
C TYR A 58 -8.20 8.55 3.27
N PHE A 59 -7.71 9.47 2.43
CA PHE A 59 -7.14 10.74 2.90
C PHE A 59 -8.20 11.64 3.56
N ILE A 60 -9.39 11.76 2.97
CA ILE A 60 -10.50 12.51 3.57
C ILE A 60 -10.87 11.95 4.95
N VAL A 61 -10.91 10.62 5.09
CA VAL A 61 -11.21 9.98 6.37
C VAL A 61 -10.06 10.14 7.37
N CYS A 62 -8.80 10.12 6.93
CA CYS A 62 -7.66 10.43 7.78
C CYS A 62 -7.70 11.87 8.33
N GLU A 63 -8.07 12.86 7.51
CA GLU A 63 -8.29 14.24 7.96
C GLU A 63 -9.43 14.32 8.97
N THR A 64 -10.55 13.65 8.69
CA THR A 64 -11.71 13.57 9.59
C THR A 64 -11.33 12.91 10.92
N TYR A 65 -10.53 11.85 10.88
CA TYR A 65 -10.03 11.16 12.06
C TYR A 65 -9.14 12.09 12.89
N TYR A 66 -8.20 12.79 12.25
CA TYR A 66 -7.31 13.73 12.90
C TYR A 66 -8.06 14.92 13.52
N ALA A 67 -9.13 15.39 12.89
CA ALA A 67 -10.01 16.39 13.50
C ALA A 67 -10.78 15.81 14.71
N ALA A 68 -11.28 14.58 14.60
CA ALA A 68 -12.06 13.94 15.65
C ALA A 68 -11.25 13.68 16.93
N ILE A 69 -9.98 13.25 16.82
CA ILE A 69 -9.15 12.97 18.01
C ILE A 69 -8.87 14.22 18.87
N LYS A 70 -9.08 15.42 18.33
CA LYS A 70 -8.84 16.68 19.07
C LYS A 70 -9.97 17.01 20.05
N SER A 71 -11.22 16.67 19.73
CA SER A 71 -12.37 17.15 20.51
C SER A 71 -13.64 16.28 20.44
N ALA A 72 -13.67 15.21 19.65
CA ALA A 72 -14.86 14.40 19.48
C ALA A 72 -15.02 13.35 20.62
N PRO A 73 -16.25 12.91 20.92
CA PRO A 73 -16.49 11.81 21.83
C PRO A 73 -15.83 10.50 21.36
N PRO A 74 -15.41 9.61 22.27
CA PRO A 74 -14.77 8.33 21.91
C PRO A 74 -15.54 7.49 20.90
N SER A 75 -16.88 7.46 20.98
CA SER A 75 -17.73 6.72 20.03
C SER A 75 -17.60 7.24 18.60
N ARG A 76 -17.46 8.56 18.42
CA ARG A 76 -17.25 9.18 17.11
C ARG A 76 -15.84 8.90 16.58
N ILE A 77 -14.83 8.94 17.44
CA ILE A 77 -13.45 8.59 17.07
C ILE A 77 -13.39 7.14 16.58
N GLN A 78 -14.02 6.21 17.30
CA GLN A 78 -14.07 4.79 16.92
C GLN A 78 -14.80 4.58 15.59
N ALA A 79 -15.94 5.25 15.37
CA ALA A 79 -16.67 5.14 14.11
C ALA A 79 -15.84 5.60 12.91
N VAL A 80 -15.13 6.72 13.04
CA VAL A 80 -14.25 7.22 11.97
C VAL A 80 -13.04 6.30 11.78
N ASP A 81 -12.44 5.80 12.85
CA ASP A 81 -11.31 4.86 12.76
C ASP A 81 -11.69 3.54 12.09
N MET A 82 -12.90 3.03 12.34
CA MET A 82 -13.42 1.87 11.62
C MET A 82 -13.52 2.12 10.12
N GLY A 83 -14.06 3.27 9.70
CA GLY A 83 -14.09 3.66 8.28
C GLY A 83 -12.69 3.80 7.68
N ARG A 84 -11.75 4.38 8.44
CA ARG A 84 -10.34 4.52 8.04
C ARG A 84 -9.70 3.16 7.79
N ARG A 85 -9.90 2.20 8.70
CA ARG A 85 -9.38 0.84 8.55
C ARG A 85 -10.02 0.14 7.35
N GLY A 86 -11.33 0.27 7.16
CA GLY A 86 -12.04 -0.32 6.02
C GLY A 86 -11.52 0.16 4.67
N LEU A 87 -11.27 1.46 4.51
CA LEU A 87 -10.68 2.02 3.29
C LEU A 87 -9.24 1.56 3.06
N HIS A 88 -8.47 1.41 4.14
CA HIS A 88 -7.12 0.85 4.07
C HIS A 88 -7.13 -0.61 3.61
N ASP A 89 -8.05 -1.41 4.12
CA ASP A 89 -8.25 -2.81 3.72
C ASP A 89 -8.69 -2.93 2.27
N GLU A 90 -9.62 -2.08 1.82
CA GLU A 90 -10.05 -2.02 0.44
C GLU A 90 -8.90 -1.68 -0.51
N GLY A 91 -8.12 -0.64 -0.19
CA GLY A 91 -6.96 -0.24 -0.99
C GLY A 91 -5.89 -1.34 -1.06
N SER A 92 -5.68 -2.06 0.04
CA SER A 92 -4.74 -3.18 0.13
C SER A 92 -5.18 -4.36 -0.71
N ARG A 93 -6.47 -4.69 -0.71
CA ARG A 93 -7.04 -5.74 -1.56
C ARG A 93 -6.92 -5.38 -3.05
N ILE A 94 -7.29 -4.16 -3.43
CA ILE A 94 -7.14 -3.68 -4.81
C ILE A 94 -5.67 -3.80 -5.24
N LEU A 95 -4.74 -3.36 -4.39
CA LEU A 95 -3.30 -3.46 -4.69
C LEU A 95 -2.87 -4.92 -4.94
N ALA A 96 -3.25 -5.85 -4.05
CA ALA A 96 -2.94 -7.27 -4.20
C ALA A 96 -3.52 -7.85 -5.50
N GLU A 97 -4.77 -7.51 -5.84
CA GLU A 97 -5.41 -7.90 -7.12
C GLU A 97 -4.64 -7.37 -8.34
N ARG A 98 -4.08 -6.16 -8.28
CA ARG A 98 -3.25 -5.60 -9.38
C ARG A 98 -1.89 -6.31 -9.49
N LEU A 99 -1.36 -6.79 -8.37
CA LEU A 99 -0.08 -7.50 -8.29
C LEU A 99 -0.18 -8.98 -8.69
N GLN A 100 -1.37 -9.57 -8.67
CA GLN A 100 -1.59 -10.97 -9.04
C GLN A 100 -0.92 -11.33 -10.38
N GLY A 101 -0.25 -12.48 -10.40
CA GLY A 101 0.54 -12.98 -11.53
C GLY A 101 1.87 -12.25 -11.75
N LYS A 102 2.30 -11.40 -10.81
CA LYS A 102 3.59 -10.68 -10.83
C LYS A 102 4.30 -10.82 -9.49
N ILE A 103 3.61 -10.39 -8.43
CA ILE A 103 4.07 -10.45 -7.05
C ILE A 103 2.91 -10.99 -6.21
N ASN A 104 3.17 -12.07 -5.49
CA ASN A 104 2.25 -12.61 -4.50
C ASN A 104 2.62 -12.01 -3.13
N VAL A 105 1.62 -11.40 -2.50
CA VAL A 105 1.72 -10.83 -1.15
C VAL A 105 0.57 -11.31 -0.30
N ASP A 106 0.82 -11.52 0.99
CA ASP A 106 -0.29 -11.67 1.95
C ASP A 106 -0.97 -10.32 2.21
N HIS A 107 -2.10 -10.36 2.91
CA HIS A 107 -2.89 -9.17 3.17
C HIS A 107 -2.15 -8.14 4.04
N ASP A 108 -1.39 -8.58 5.04
CA ASP A 108 -0.64 -7.69 5.94
C ASP A 108 0.49 -6.96 5.20
N THR A 109 1.16 -7.66 4.29
CA THR A 109 2.17 -7.08 3.39
C THR A 109 1.52 -6.10 2.41
N ALA A 110 0.35 -6.44 1.84
CA ALA A 110 -0.40 -5.54 0.99
C ALA A 110 -0.82 -4.25 1.74
N ARG A 111 -1.25 -4.36 3.01
CA ARG A 111 -1.55 -3.21 3.90
C ARG A 111 -0.33 -2.32 4.13
N ARG A 112 0.81 -2.94 4.38
CA ARG A 112 2.08 -2.23 4.57
C ARG A 112 2.51 -1.52 3.28
N LEU A 113 2.43 -2.18 2.13
CA LEU A 113 2.71 -1.57 0.82
C LEU A 113 1.75 -0.43 0.51
N PHE A 114 0.44 -0.61 0.72
CA PHE A 114 -0.55 0.45 0.52
C PHE A 114 -0.25 1.69 1.36
N THR A 115 0.22 1.51 2.60
CA THR A 115 0.67 2.61 3.48
C THR A 115 1.83 3.38 2.87
N LEU A 116 2.85 2.69 2.36
CA LEU A 116 4.01 3.31 1.69
C LEU A 116 3.60 4.04 0.41
N ILE A 117 2.69 3.46 -0.38
CA ILE A 117 2.18 4.07 -1.62
C ILE A 117 1.37 5.33 -1.31
N CYS A 118 0.54 5.31 -0.26
CA CYS A 118 -0.15 6.50 0.21
C CYS A 118 0.84 7.61 0.58
N ALA A 119 1.93 7.28 1.29
CA ALA A 119 2.96 8.26 1.63
C ALA A 119 3.71 8.80 0.41
N LEU A 120 3.95 7.97 -0.62
CA LEU A 120 4.55 8.39 -1.88
C LEU A 120 3.65 9.27 -2.74
N HIS A 121 2.33 9.00 -2.73
CA HIS A 121 1.36 9.77 -3.50
C HIS A 121 0.95 11.07 -2.81
N TRP A 122 1.07 11.15 -1.48
CA TRP A 122 0.77 12.36 -0.72
C TRP A 122 1.69 13.51 -1.18
N LYS A 123 1.18 14.31 -2.11
CA LYS A 123 1.52 15.72 -2.24
C LYS A 123 0.43 16.44 -1.45
N GLY A 124 0.82 17.09 -0.35
CA GLY A 124 -0.09 17.97 0.39
C GLY A 124 -0.69 19.04 -0.53
#